data_AF-A0A521D9A8-F1
#
_entry.id   AF-A0A521D9A8-F1
#
_cell.length_a   1.000
_cell.length_b   1.000
_cell.length_c   1.000
_cell.angle_alpha   90.00
_cell.angle_beta   90.00
_cell.angle_gamma   90.00
#
_symmetry.space_group_name_H-M   'P 1'
#
loop_
_entity.id
_entity.type
_entity.pdbx_description
1 polymer ?
#
loop_
_entity_poly.entity_id
_entity_poly.type
_entity_poly.pdbx_seq_one_letter_code
_entity_poly.pdbx_strand_id
1 'polypeptide(L)'
;MECYTKGLFFALFDIYRQMNTKGQIRLNYPEEFRIACKINNLRHDELIQYFIDHVSFYAFIGGNMEPPFLWATAVSIECKAVLNQPVETITDARIQEISLRYIKQLTSLHLETDFSRDKETRTSVSLMKEWSQEMLPLTDYKMDLYTEDNHLFNLSFDFNLVCRLNGIDAERLLQYFMDSISLARERAVNVIEEIRITPGVAVLLILVGDHEEVKNRVLPQQEIYKKFGLQLLKLDKKQKMESNLENRMMAYSAFYREWYNALNQNIN
;
A
#
# COMPACT_ATOMS: atom_id res chain seq x y z
N MET A 1 -20.23 -7.75 -9.42
CA MET A 1 -18.91 -7.40 -10.01
C MET A 1 -19.13 -6.63 -11.32
N GLU A 2 -20.05 -5.65 -11.33
CA GLU A 2 -20.54 -4.96 -12.55
C GLU A 2 -20.59 -3.43 -12.41
N CYS A 3 -19.95 -2.85 -11.37
CA CYS A 3 -20.00 -1.40 -11.13
C CYS A 3 -18.73 -0.61 -11.50
N TYR A 4 -17.61 -1.26 -11.84
CA TYR A 4 -16.33 -0.54 -12.04
C TYR A 4 -16.01 -0.16 -13.50
N THR A 5 -16.55 -0.88 -14.49
CA THR A 5 -16.23 -0.62 -15.91
C THR A 5 -16.94 0.60 -16.51
N LYS A 6 -18.07 1.04 -15.94
CA LYS A 6 -18.79 2.23 -16.42
C LYS A 6 -18.24 3.56 -15.89
N GLY A 7 -17.43 3.53 -14.82
CA GLY A 7 -16.87 4.74 -14.20
C GLY A 7 -15.61 5.29 -14.88
N LEU A 8 -14.97 4.51 -15.76
CA LEU A 8 -13.73 4.92 -16.45
C LEU A 8 -13.96 5.89 -17.62
N PHE A 9 -15.21 6.20 -17.97
CA PHE A 9 -15.53 6.79 -19.28
C PHE A 9 -15.87 8.29 -19.28
N PHE A 10 -16.10 8.93 -18.13
CA PHE A 10 -16.47 10.35 -18.09
C PHE A 10 -15.97 11.04 -16.82
N ALA A 11 -14.93 11.86 -16.97
CA ALA A 11 -14.70 13.06 -16.16
C ALA A 11 -13.79 13.96 -16.99
N LEU A 12 -14.30 15.14 -17.37
CA LEU A 12 -13.64 16.13 -18.22
C LEU A 12 -13.70 17.47 -17.49
N PHE A 13 -12.55 18.13 -17.35
CA PHE A 13 -12.28 19.56 -17.51
C PHE A 13 -11.26 20.12 -16.49
N ASP A 14 -10.26 20.79 -17.08
CA ASP A 14 -9.31 21.84 -16.64
C ASP A 14 -8.61 21.78 -15.27
N ILE A 15 -7.27 21.80 -15.26
CA ILE A 15 -6.42 23.02 -15.19
C ILE A 15 -4.93 22.60 -15.20
N TYR A 16 -4.12 23.38 -15.94
CA TYR A 16 -2.66 23.33 -15.98
C TYR A 16 -2.08 24.27 -14.90
N ARG A 17 -1.20 23.83 -13.99
CA ARG A 17 -0.31 24.77 -13.26
C ARG A 17 0.97 24.16 -12.62
N GLN A 18 2.09 24.47 -13.27
CA GLN A 18 3.45 24.80 -12.80
C GLN A 18 4.17 23.90 -11.76
N MET A 19 5.23 23.23 -12.26
CA MET A 19 6.39 22.74 -11.51
C MET A 19 7.27 23.90 -11.00
N ASN A 20 7.70 23.88 -9.72
CA ASN A 20 9.11 23.87 -9.28
C ASN A 20 9.24 24.09 -7.76
N THR A 21 9.32 23.00 -6.99
CA THR A 21 10.04 22.91 -5.71
C THR A 21 10.44 21.44 -5.61
N LYS A 22 11.70 21.12 -5.26
CA LYS A 22 12.07 19.77 -4.84
C LYS A 22 11.13 19.42 -3.69
N GLY A 23 10.09 18.62 -3.99
CA GLY A 23 8.93 18.47 -3.14
C GLY A 23 9.31 17.64 -1.93
N GLN A 24 9.80 18.30 -0.89
CA GLN A 24 9.88 17.69 0.42
C GLN A 24 8.46 17.46 0.93
N ILE A 25 8.17 16.24 1.34
CA ILE A 25 6.89 15.85 1.93
C ILE A 25 7.09 15.60 3.42
N ARG A 26 6.04 15.83 4.20
CA ARG A 26 6.07 15.61 5.64
C ARG A 26 5.17 14.44 6.01
N LEU A 27 5.79 13.27 6.13
CA LEU A 27 5.12 12.06 6.57
C LEU A 27 5.04 12.02 8.10
N ASN A 28 3.83 11.90 8.63
CA ASN A 28 3.62 11.70 10.07
C ASN A 28 3.45 10.22 10.35
N TYR A 29 4.47 9.56 10.89
CA TYR A 29 4.41 8.13 11.21
C TYR A 29 3.49 7.85 12.41
N PRO A 30 2.30 7.25 12.21
CA PRO A 30 1.38 6.96 13.31
C PRO A 30 2.03 6.00 14.31
N GLU A 31 1.57 6.04 15.56
CA GLU A 31 2.12 5.14 16.58
C GLU A 31 1.94 3.67 16.21
N GLU A 32 0.73 3.28 15.78
CA GLU A 32 0.42 1.91 15.36
C GLU A 32 1.32 1.43 14.21
N PHE A 33 1.60 2.29 13.24
CA PHE A 33 2.54 2.02 12.16
C PHE A 33 3.97 1.79 12.68
N ARG A 34 4.47 2.67 13.55
CA ARG A 34 5.81 2.55 14.15
C ARG A 34 5.94 1.26 14.97
N ILE A 35 4.91 0.93 15.74
CA ILE A 35 4.82 -0.32 16.50
C ILE A 35 4.87 -1.52 15.54
N ALA A 36 4.06 -1.50 14.48
CA ALA A 36 3.99 -2.58 13.51
C ALA A 36 5.34 -2.82 12.81
N CYS A 37 5.99 -1.76 12.32
CA CYS A 37 7.32 -1.87 11.71
C CYS A 37 8.36 -2.41 12.70
N LYS A 38 8.41 -1.87 13.91
CA LYS A 38 9.40 -2.28 14.92
C LYS A 38 9.22 -3.73 15.35
N ILE A 39 7.99 -4.17 15.61
CA ILE A 39 7.71 -5.57 15.98
C ILE A 39 8.09 -6.49 14.83
N ASN A 40 7.87 -6.10 13.59
CA ASN A 40 8.25 -6.93 12.44
C ASN A 40 9.72 -6.74 11.99
N ASN A 41 10.55 -6.02 12.77
CA ASN A 41 11.94 -5.73 12.42
C ASN A 41 12.11 -5.12 11.00
N LEU A 42 11.18 -4.23 10.64
CA LEU A 42 11.12 -3.51 9.38
C LEU A 42 11.48 -2.05 9.59
N ARG A 43 12.19 -1.48 8.62
CA ARG A 43 12.39 -0.03 8.56
C ARG A 43 11.16 0.63 7.93
N HIS A 44 10.86 1.87 8.33
CA HIS A 44 9.69 2.58 7.82
C HIS A 44 9.77 2.82 6.30
N ASP A 45 10.95 3.23 5.84
CA ASP A 45 11.25 3.51 4.43
C ASP A 45 11.09 2.26 3.56
N GLU A 46 11.51 1.11 4.06
CA GLU A 46 11.38 -0.17 3.38
C GLU A 46 9.92 -0.56 3.13
N LEU A 47 9.06 -0.48 4.15
CA LEU A 47 7.64 -0.81 3.99
C LEU A 47 6.92 0.18 3.06
N ILE A 48 7.27 1.46 3.14
CA ILE A 48 6.70 2.50 2.27
C ILE A 48 7.14 2.29 0.82
N GLN A 49 8.42 2.03 0.57
CA GLN A 49 8.91 1.77 -0.78
C GLN A 49 8.30 0.48 -1.33
N TYR A 50 8.19 -0.57 -0.52
CA TYR A 50 7.51 -1.80 -0.91
C TYR A 50 6.06 -1.53 -1.34
N PHE A 51 5.32 -0.72 -0.59
CA PHE A 51 3.97 -0.31 -0.97
C PHE A 51 3.95 0.42 -2.33
N ILE A 52 4.83 1.41 -2.51
CA ILE A 52 4.94 2.18 -3.77
C ILE A 52 5.23 1.28 -4.97
N ASP A 53 6.15 0.33 -4.81
CA ASP A 53 6.59 -0.58 -5.88
C ASP A 53 5.49 -1.57 -6.29
N HIS A 54 4.52 -1.83 -5.42
CA HIS A 54 3.45 -2.79 -5.66
C HIS A 54 2.08 -2.15 -5.94
N VAL A 55 1.93 -0.82 -5.89
CA VAL A 55 0.73 -0.21 -6.49
C VAL A 55 0.78 -0.43 -8.00
N SER A 56 -0.27 -1.02 -8.57
CA SER A 56 -0.35 -1.30 -10.00
C SER A 56 -1.64 -0.79 -10.65
N PHE A 57 -1.48 -0.16 -11.81
CA PHE A 57 -2.62 0.22 -12.63
C PHE A 57 -3.35 -1.00 -13.21
N TYR A 58 -2.64 -2.09 -13.53
CA TYR A 58 -3.28 -3.30 -14.04
C TYR A 58 -4.21 -3.93 -12.99
N ALA A 59 -3.75 -4.05 -11.74
CA ALA A 59 -4.61 -4.46 -10.63
C ALA A 59 -5.80 -3.50 -10.42
N PHE A 60 -5.58 -2.19 -10.60
CA PHE A 60 -6.61 -1.17 -10.42
C PHE A 60 -7.79 -1.33 -11.39
N ILE A 61 -7.52 -1.73 -12.65
CA ILE A 61 -8.57 -1.99 -13.65
C ILE A 61 -9.15 -3.41 -13.57
N GLY A 62 -8.83 -4.18 -12.53
CA GLY A 62 -9.34 -5.53 -12.29
C GLY A 62 -8.45 -6.66 -12.80
N GLY A 63 -7.23 -6.36 -13.25
CA GLY A 63 -6.25 -7.35 -13.67
C GLY A 63 -5.90 -8.35 -12.57
N ASN A 64 -5.65 -9.60 -12.96
CA ASN A 64 -5.28 -10.66 -12.03
C ASN A 64 -3.75 -10.64 -11.81
N MET A 65 -3.33 -10.10 -10.68
CA MET A 65 -1.92 -10.02 -10.29
C MET A 65 -1.62 -10.83 -9.04
N GLU A 66 -0.33 -11.03 -8.77
CA GLU A 66 0.13 -11.56 -7.48
C GLU A 66 -0.41 -10.74 -6.29
N PRO A 67 -0.64 -11.39 -5.13
CA PRO A 67 -1.25 -10.74 -3.97
C PRO A 67 -0.65 -9.40 -3.53
N PRO A 68 0.70 -9.19 -3.52
CA PRO A 68 1.27 -7.89 -3.15
C PRO A 68 0.65 -6.73 -3.93
N PHE A 69 0.48 -6.91 -5.25
CA PHE A 69 -0.04 -5.87 -6.13
C PHE A 69 -1.52 -5.59 -5.88
N LEU A 70 -2.31 -6.65 -5.68
CA LEU A 70 -3.74 -6.53 -5.41
C LEU A 70 -3.99 -5.80 -4.09
N TRP A 71 -3.26 -6.14 -3.03
CA TRP A 71 -3.43 -5.52 -1.71
C TRP A 71 -2.92 -4.09 -1.66
N ALA A 72 -1.75 -3.80 -2.23
CA ALA A 72 -1.23 -2.43 -2.32
C ALA A 72 -2.20 -1.54 -3.13
N THR A 73 -2.71 -2.04 -4.25
CA THR A 73 -3.66 -1.28 -5.06
C THR A 73 -5.00 -1.10 -4.35
N ALA A 74 -5.47 -2.08 -3.57
CA ALA A 74 -6.69 -1.95 -2.78
C ALA A 74 -6.63 -0.80 -1.76
N VAL A 75 -5.46 -0.51 -1.16
CA VAL A 75 -5.28 0.67 -0.30
C VAL A 75 -5.62 1.97 -1.04
N SER A 76 -5.19 2.10 -2.31
CA SER A 76 -5.48 3.30 -3.11
C SER A 76 -6.96 3.46 -3.44
N ILE A 77 -7.67 2.35 -3.66
CA ILE A 77 -9.11 2.31 -3.92
C ILE A 77 -9.88 2.73 -2.65
N GLU A 78 -9.48 2.20 -1.48
CA GLU A 78 -10.07 2.60 -0.21
C GLU A 78 -9.82 4.07 0.12
N CYS A 79 -8.60 4.57 -0.13
CA CYS A 79 -8.25 5.97 0.09
C CYS A 79 -9.15 6.93 -0.71
N LYS A 80 -9.45 6.60 -1.97
CA LYS A 80 -10.39 7.38 -2.80
C LYS A 80 -11.79 7.43 -2.20
N ALA A 81 -12.28 6.31 -1.70
CA ALA A 81 -13.61 6.23 -1.09
C ALA A 81 -13.73 7.12 0.16
N VAL A 82 -12.62 7.32 0.89
CA VAL A 82 -12.56 8.20 2.07
C VAL A 82 -12.43 9.67 1.69
N LEU A 83 -11.56 10.00 0.73
CA LEU A 83 -11.24 11.39 0.39
C LEU A 83 -12.27 12.05 -0.54
N ASN A 84 -12.99 11.26 -1.34
CA ASN A 84 -14.01 11.70 -2.31
C ASN A 84 -13.56 12.90 -3.17
N GLN A 85 -12.29 12.89 -3.60
CA GLN A 85 -11.71 13.97 -4.39
C GLN A 85 -12.06 13.83 -5.87
N PRO A 86 -12.23 14.97 -6.58
CA PRO A 86 -12.42 14.93 -8.02
C PRO A 86 -11.17 14.40 -8.69
N VAL A 87 -11.36 13.60 -9.74
CA VAL A 87 -10.27 13.07 -10.55
C VAL A 87 -9.69 14.20 -11.41
N GLU A 88 -8.36 14.32 -11.46
CA GLU A 88 -7.69 15.24 -12.38
C GLU A 88 -7.70 14.68 -13.80
N THR A 89 -8.10 15.51 -14.77
CA THR A 89 -8.32 15.07 -16.15
C THR A 89 -7.11 15.37 -17.03
N ILE A 90 -6.68 14.41 -17.84
CA ILE A 90 -5.60 14.59 -18.82
C ILE A 90 -6.18 15.20 -20.10
N THR A 91 -5.73 16.40 -20.48
CA THR A 91 -6.26 17.16 -21.65
C THR A 91 -5.42 17.03 -22.92
N ASP A 92 -4.19 16.54 -22.82
CA ASP A 92 -3.28 16.42 -23.96
C ASP A 92 -3.68 15.23 -24.83
N ALA A 93 -4.03 15.50 -26.10
CA ALA A 93 -4.51 14.49 -27.04
C ALA A 93 -3.47 13.38 -27.32
N ARG A 94 -2.18 13.71 -27.31
CA ARG A 94 -1.10 12.72 -27.50
C ARG A 94 -0.98 11.82 -26.28
N ILE A 95 -1.05 12.39 -25.08
CA ILE A 95 -1.05 11.62 -23.83
C ILE A 95 -2.27 10.70 -23.78
N GLN A 96 -3.44 11.18 -24.19
CA GLN A 96 -4.67 10.38 -24.29
C GLN A 96 -4.50 9.22 -25.29
N GLU A 97 -3.98 9.47 -26.48
CA GLU A 97 -3.77 8.43 -27.50
C GLU A 97 -2.85 7.31 -26.99
N ILE A 98 -1.71 7.68 -26.39
CA ILE A 98 -0.76 6.75 -25.79
C ILE A 98 -1.45 5.94 -24.67
N SER A 99 -2.14 6.63 -23.77
CA SER A 99 -2.83 6.01 -22.64
C SER A 99 -3.90 5.02 -23.09
N LEU A 100 -4.73 5.40 -24.07
CA LEU A 100 -5.77 4.53 -24.63
C LEU A 100 -5.19 3.28 -25.27
N ARG A 101 -4.04 3.38 -25.93
CA ARG A 101 -3.36 2.22 -26.52
C ARG A 101 -2.96 1.22 -25.44
N TYR A 102 -2.33 1.65 -24.35
CA TYR A 102 -1.89 0.75 -23.28
C TYR A 102 -3.06 0.23 -22.44
N ILE A 103 -4.07 1.06 -22.15
CA ILE A 103 -5.30 0.59 -21.48
C ILE A 103 -5.97 -0.52 -22.28
N LYS A 104 -6.03 -0.39 -23.62
CA LYS A 104 -6.56 -1.45 -24.50
C LYS A 104 -5.72 -2.72 -24.40
N GLN A 105 -4.39 -2.63 -24.47
CA GLN A 105 -3.51 -3.80 -24.36
C GLN A 105 -3.64 -4.51 -23.01
N LEU A 106 -3.71 -3.75 -21.91
CA LEU A 106 -3.91 -4.30 -20.57
C LEU A 106 -5.30 -4.92 -20.40
N THR A 107 -6.34 -4.29 -20.96
CA THR A 107 -7.69 -4.86 -20.96
C THR A 107 -7.74 -6.14 -21.79
N SER A 108 -7.08 -6.18 -22.94
CA SER A 108 -6.92 -7.40 -23.74
C SER A 108 -6.22 -8.49 -22.95
N LEU A 109 -5.12 -8.17 -22.25
CA LEU A 109 -4.42 -9.12 -21.39
C LEU A 109 -5.34 -9.74 -20.32
N HIS A 110 -6.20 -8.93 -19.70
CA HIS A 110 -7.15 -9.42 -18.70
C HIS A 110 -8.23 -10.36 -19.27
N LEU A 111 -8.56 -10.21 -20.55
CA LEU A 111 -9.54 -11.05 -21.23
C LEU A 111 -8.95 -12.37 -21.76
N GLU A 112 -7.63 -12.52 -21.75
CA GLU A 112 -6.94 -13.75 -22.16
C GLU A 112 -7.06 -14.83 -21.06
N THR A 113 -7.78 -15.91 -21.34
CA THR A 113 -8.06 -16.97 -20.35
C THR A 113 -6.91 -17.93 -20.10
N ASP A 114 -5.91 -17.94 -20.99
CA ASP A 114 -4.85 -18.96 -21.02
C ASP A 114 -3.59 -18.55 -20.25
N PHE A 115 -3.57 -17.35 -19.67
CA PHE A 115 -2.43 -16.87 -18.89
C PHE A 115 -2.53 -17.33 -17.44
N SER A 116 -1.42 -17.86 -16.90
CA SER A 116 -1.28 -17.97 -15.45
C SER A 116 -1.09 -16.58 -14.84
N ARG A 117 -1.47 -16.41 -13.56
CA ARG A 117 -1.29 -15.16 -12.82
C ARG A 117 0.13 -14.59 -12.90
N ASP A 118 1.15 -15.43 -12.76
CA ASP A 118 2.55 -14.99 -12.84
C ASP A 118 2.92 -14.51 -14.25
N LYS A 119 2.29 -15.09 -15.29
CA LYS A 119 2.49 -14.67 -16.68
C LYS A 119 1.75 -13.37 -16.95
N GLU A 120 0.52 -13.19 -16.46
CA GLU A 120 -0.20 -11.93 -16.51
C GLU A 120 0.57 -10.82 -15.78
N THR A 121 1.05 -11.09 -14.57
CA THR A 121 1.83 -10.14 -13.75
C THR A 121 3.08 -9.69 -14.51
N ARG A 122 3.88 -10.62 -15.03
CA ARG A 122 5.09 -10.26 -15.81
C ARG A 122 4.76 -9.49 -17.09
N THR A 123 3.69 -9.88 -17.80
CA THR A 123 3.29 -9.23 -19.05
C THR A 123 2.79 -7.81 -18.79
N SER A 124 1.94 -7.63 -17.78
CA SER A 124 1.44 -6.30 -17.39
C SER A 124 2.57 -5.38 -16.93
N VAL A 125 3.53 -5.87 -16.13
CA VAL A 125 4.72 -5.10 -15.74
C VAL A 125 5.53 -4.66 -16.96
N SER A 126 5.69 -5.53 -17.97
CA SER A 126 6.36 -5.15 -19.23
C SER A 126 5.61 -4.04 -19.96
N LEU A 127 4.29 -4.16 -20.10
CA LEU A 127 3.45 -3.16 -20.74
C LEU A 127 3.48 -1.82 -20.00
N MET A 128 3.45 -1.82 -18.67
CA MET A 128 3.56 -0.61 -17.85
C MET A 128 4.91 0.07 -18.01
N LYS A 129 6.00 -0.70 -18.18
CA LYS A 129 7.33 -0.16 -18.45
C LYS A 129 7.40 0.54 -19.80
N GLU A 130 6.84 -0.07 -20.85
CA GLU A 130 6.75 0.56 -22.17
C GLU A 130 5.89 1.84 -22.11
N TRP A 131 4.75 1.78 -21.42
CA TRP A 131 3.88 2.93 -21.22
C TRP A 131 4.60 4.08 -20.51
N SER A 132 5.34 3.77 -19.44
CA SER A 132 6.16 4.71 -18.72
C SER A 132 7.20 5.40 -19.63
N GLN A 133 7.92 4.64 -20.45
CA GLN A 133 8.93 5.19 -21.37
C GLN A 133 8.37 6.22 -22.36
N GLU A 134 7.14 6.02 -22.84
CA GLU A 134 6.50 6.96 -23.76
C GLU A 134 5.84 8.16 -23.05
N MET A 135 5.36 7.97 -21.81
CA MET A 135 4.61 8.99 -21.08
C MET A 135 5.46 9.93 -20.24
N LEU A 136 6.55 9.44 -19.64
CA LEU A 136 7.37 10.25 -18.75
C LEU A 136 7.90 11.53 -19.43
N PRO A 137 8.33 11.54 -20.71
CA PRO A 137 8.73 12.77 -21.38
C PRO A 137 7.61 13.80 -21.60
N LEU A 138 6.34 13.37 -21.46
CA LEU A 138 5.14 14.17 -21.76
C LEU A 138 4.37 14.56 -20.50
N THR A 139 4.74 14.03 -19.34
CA THR A 139 4.02 14.20 -18.08
C THR A 139 4.90 14.87 -17.04
N ASP A 140 4.26 15.44 -16.03
CA ASP A 140 4.87 16.08 -14.86
C ASP A 140 4.96 15.12 -13.66
N TYR A 141 4.94 13.79 -13.90
CA TYR A 141 5.01 12.81 -12.83
C TYR A 141 6.29 12.98 -12.01
N LYS A 142 6.11 13.00 -10.69
CA LYS A 142 7.24 13.04 -9.76
C LYS A 142 7.79 11.62 -9.67
N MET A 143 9.03 11.44 -10.08
CA MET A 143 9.72 10.15 -9.94
C MET A 143 10.33 9.96 -8.56
N ASP A 144 10.58 11.06 -7.85
CA ASP A 144 11.24 11.07 -6.56
C ASP A 144 10.45 11.92 -5.56
N LEU A 145 10.36 11.43 -4.33
CA LEU A 145 9.91 12.21 -3.17
C LEU A 145 10.97 12.16 -2.08
N TYR A 146 11.24 13.32 -1.48
CA TYR A 146 12.14 13.42 -0.35
C TYR A 146 11.32 13.68 0.91
N THR A 147 11.65 13.00 2.01
CA THR A 147 11.15 13.41 3.32
C THR A 147 11.93 14.61 3.85
N GLU A 148 11.41 15.27 4.90
CA GLU A 148 12.17 16.29 5.65
C GLU A 148 13.51 15.75 6.19
N ASP A 149 13.56 14.44 6.50
CA ASP A 149 14.76 13.73 6.96
C ASP A 149 15.65 13.23 5.80
N ASN A 150 15.50 13.77 4.58
CA ASN A 150 16.24 13.38 3.37
C ASN A 150 16.14 11.90 2.97
N HIS A 151 15.11 11.17 3.41
CA HIS A 151 14.85 9.84 2.87
C HIS A 151 14.25 9.99 1.47
N LEU A 152 14.76 9.22 0.52
CA LEU A 152 14.31 9.21 -0.87
C LEU A 152 13.34 8.04 -1.10
N PHE A 153 12.17 8.36 -1.62
CA PHE A 153 11.23 7.39 -2.18
C PHE A 153 11.20 7.51 -3.71
N ASN A 154 11.39 6.39 -4.39
CA ASN A 154 11.27 6.32 -5.85
C ASN A 154 9.82 5.99 -6.18
N LEU A 155 9.10 6.92 -6.77
CA LEU A 155 7.72 6.73 -7.18
C LEU A 155 7.65 6.00 -8.52
N SER A 156 7.01 4.83 -8.53
CA SER A 156 6.75 4.11 -9.76
C SER A 156 5.79 4.89 -10.67
N PHE A 157 5.83 4.58 -11.97
CA PHE A 157 4.89 5.13 -12.93
C PHE A 157 3.45 4.72 -12.60
N ASP A 158 3.23 3.43 -12.27
CA ASP A 158 1.95 2.92 -11.80
C ASP A 158 1.42 3.68 -10.58
N PHE A 159 2.27 3.91 -9.58
CA PHE A 159 1.88 4.64 -8.37
C PHE A 159 1.40 6.05 -8.70
N ASN A 160 2.15 6.79 -9.51
CA ASN A 160 1.77 8.13 -9.97
C ASN A 160 0.47 8.12 -10.78
N LEU A 161 0.32 7.15 -11.68
CA LEU A 161 -0.85 7.02 -12.53
C LEU A 161 -2.11 6.72 -11.69
N VAL A 162 -2.03 5.79 -10.75
CA VAL A 162 -3.14 5.44 -9.85
C VAL A 162 -3.50 6.62 -8.94
N CYS A 163 -2.51 7.34 -8.41
CA CYS A 163 -2.71 8.58 -7.65
C CYS A 163 -3.52 9.60 -8.48
N ARG A 164 -3.06 9.90 -9.69
CA ARG A 164 -3.71 10.86 -10.60
C ARG A 164 -5.13 10.46 -10.98
N LEU A 165 -5.37 9.20 -11.32
CA LEU A 165 -6.70 8.68 -11.67
C LEU A 165 -7.68 8.64 -10.49
N ASN A 166 -7.15 8.67 -9.28
CA ASN A 166 -7.96 8.79 -8.07
C ASN A 166 -8.10 10.23 -7.58
N GLY A 167 -7.41 11.19 -8.19
CA GLY A 167 -7.37 12.58 -7.73
C GLY A 167 -6.68 12.71 -6.36
N ILE A 168 -5.77 11.79 -6.03
CA ILE A 168 -5.08 11.73 -4.74
C ILE A 168 -3.62 12.07 -4.98
N ASP A 169 -3.07 13.01 -4.21
CA ASP A 169 -1.64 13.27 -4.24
C ASP A 169 -0.86 12.16 -3.51
N ALA A 170 0.39 11.94 -3.93
CA ALA A 170 1.25 10.88 -3.40
C ALA A 170 1.40 10.94 -1.87
N GLU A 171 1.60 12.13 -1.30
CA GLU A 171 1.76 12.32 0.14
C GLU A 171 0.53 11.84 0.92
N ARG A 172 -0.68 12.20 0.47
CA ARG A 172 -1.92 11.73 1.08
C ARG A 172 -2.11 10.23 0.96
N LEU A 173 -1.79 9.62 -0.18
CA LEU A 173 -1.90 8.17 -0.31
C LEU A 173 -0.92 7.45 0.63
N LEU A 174 0.32 7.94 0.72
CA LEU A 174 1.31 7.41 1.66
C LEU A 174 0.87 7.58 3.12
N GLN A 175 0.31 8.74 3.48
CA GLN A 175 -0.22 8.96 4.82
C GLN A 175 -1.39 8.02 5.12
N TYR A 176 -2.34 7.87 4.21
CA TYR A 176 -3.46 6.94 4.37
C TYR A 176 -2.99 5.49 4.54
N PHE A 177 -2.00 5.06 3.73
CA PHE A 177 -1.41 3.73 3.86
C PHE A 177 -0.86 3.50 5.28
N MET A 178 -0.06 4.43 5.81
CA MET A 178 0.47 4.32 7.16
C MET A 178 -0.64 4.34 8.22
N ASP A 179 -1.65 5.21 8.07
CA ASP A 179 -2.78 5.34 9.00
C ASP A 179 -3.65 4.07 9.02
N SER A 180 -3.71 3.33 7.91
CA SER A 180 -4.49 2.09 7.79
C SER A 180 -3.87 0.88 8.51
N ILE A 181 -2.61 0.97 8.95
CA ILE A 181 -1.89 -0.13 9.60
C ILE A 181 -2.13 -0.09 11.11
N SER A 182 -2.86 -1.08 11.63
CA SER A 182 -2.98 -1.34 13.07
C SER A 182 -3.03 -2.85 13.36
N LEU A 183 -1.97 -3.36 13.98
CA LEU A 183 -1.93 -4.75 14.45
C LEU A 183 -2.97 -5.02 15.55
N ALA A 184 -3.26 -4.01 16.37
CA ALA A 184 -4.24 -4.12 17.45
C ALA A 184 -5.65 -4.32 16.90
N ARG A 185 -6.07 -3.46 15.96
CA ARG A 185 -7.38 -3.58 15.30
C ARG A 185 -7.51 -4.91 14.56
N GLU A 186 -6.49 -5.25 13.78
CA GLU A 186 -6.46 -6.48 12.98
C GLU A 186 -6.62 -7.73 13.87
N ARG A 187 -5.86 -7.82 14.97
CA ARG A 187 -5.95 -8.95 15.89
C ARG A 187 -7.27 -8.96 16.67
N ALA A 188 -7.75 -7.80 17.10
CA ALA A 188 -9.00 -7.67 17.84
C ALA A 188 -10.21 -8.19 17.05
N VAL A 189 -10.27 -7.89 15.75
CA VAL A 189 -11.29 -8.44 14.84
C VAL A 189 -11.10 -9.95 14.68
N ASN A 190 -9.89 -10.38 14.33
CA ASN A 190 -9.63 -11.75 13.92
C ASN A 190 -9.57 -12.80 15.04
N VAL A 191 -9.51 -12.36 16.31
CA VAL A 191 -9.48 -13.32 17.44
C VAL A 191 -10.82 -14.04 17.65
N ILE A 192 -11.93 -13.44 17.22
CA ILE A 192 -13.29 -14.05 17.32
C ILE A 192 -13.79 -14.48 15.94
N GLU A 193 -13.53 -13.70 14.91
CA GLU A 193 -14.08 -13.85 13.57
C GLU A 193 -12.93 -13.91 12.56
N GLU A 194 -12.68 -15.01 11.84
CA GLU A 194 -11.66 -15.07 10.76
C GLU A 194 -12.06 -14.27 9.51
N ILE A 195 -12.47 -13.01 9.67
CA ILE A 195 -13.36 -12.40 8.67
C ILE A 195 -12.68 -11.36 7.79
N ARG A 196 -11.67 -10.58 8.21
CA ARG A 196 -11.07 -9.56 7.30
C ARG A 196 -9.64 -9.18 7.66
N ILE A 197 -8.79 -9.09 6.64
CA ILE A 197 -7.51 -8.38 6.68
C ILE A 197 -7.64 -7.05 5.97
N THR A 198 -7.25 -5.97 6.65
CA THR A 198 -7.19 -4.64 6.03
C THR A 198 -6.07 -4.57 4.98
N PRO A 199 -6.26 -3.91 3.83
CA PRO A 199 -5.25 -3.91 2.78
C PRO A 199 -3.86 -3.42 3.24
N GLY A 200 -3.79 -2.37 4.05
CA GLY A 200 -2.51 -1.88 4.59
C GLY A 200 -1.78 -2.93 5.44
N VAL A 201 -2.50 -3.64 6.31
CA VAL A 201 -1.90 -4.71 7.11
C VAL A 201 -1.57 -5.94 6.25
N ALA A 202 -2.36 -6.24 5.22
CA ALA A 202 -2.04 -7.30 4.25
C ALA A 202 -0.69 -7.03 3.56
N VAL A 203 -0.45 -5.80 3.08
CA VAL A 203 0.84 -5.40 2.49
C VAL A 203 2.00 -5.63 3.46
N LEU A 204 1.84 -5.19 4.72
CA LEU A 204 2.83 -5.44 5.77
C LEU A 204 3.11 -6.94 5.96
N LEU A 205 2.06 -7.75 6.12
CA LEU A 205 2.20 -9.19 6.40
C LEU A 205 2.83 -9.95 5.23
N ILE A 206 2.52 -9.56 3.99
CA ILE A 206 3.12 -10.13 2.78
C ILE A 206 4.61 -9.78 2.71
N LEU A 207 4.99 -8.53 2.97
CA LEU A 207 6.41 -8.15 3.03
C LEU A 207 7.17 -8.98 4.07
N VAL A 208 6.58 -9.18 5.26
CA VAL A 208 7.21 -9.97 6.34
C VAL A 208 7.26 -11.47 6.02
N GLY A 209 6.23 -12.01 5.40
CA GLY A 209 6.07 -13.45 5.17
C GLY A 209 6.76 -13.98 3.91
N ASP A 210 6.74 -13.18 2.84
CA ASP A 210 7.06 -13.64 1.48
C ASP A 210 8.34 -13.01 0.92
N HIS A 211 8.82 -11.89 1.48
CA HIS A 211 10.07 -11.27 1.04
C HIS A 211 11.28 -11.94 1.71
N GLU A 212 12.05 -12.71 0.93
CA GLU A 212 13.17 -13.52 1.43
C GLU A 212 14.18 -12.71 2.24
N GLU A 213 14.52 -11.49 1.81
CA GLU A 213 15.48 -10.66 2.56
C GLU A 213 14.95 -10.22 3.93
N VAL A 214 13.64 -10.08 4.10
CA VAL A 214 13.02 -9.71 5.38
C VAL A 214 12.91 -10.94 6.25
N LYS A 215 12.39 -12.03 5.69
CA LYS A 215 12.20 -13.32 6.36
C LYS A 215 13.50 -13.90 6.92
N ASN A 216 14.60 -13.72 6.19
CA ASN A 216 15.91 -14.24 6.58
C ASN A 216 16.66 -13.31 7.56
N ARG A 217 16.09 -12.18 7.99
CA ARG A 217 16.73 -11.32 8.99
C ARG A 217 16.76 -12.01 10.34
N VAL A 218 17.96 -12.09 10.90
CA VAL A 218 18.13 -12.51 12.30
C VAL A 218 17.51 -11.44 13.19
N LEU A 219 16.48 -11.81 13.94
CA LEU A 219 15.88 -10.95 14.94
C LEU A 219 16.90 -10.73 16.07
N PRO A 220 17.32 -9.48 16.36
CA PRO A 220 18.39 -9.21 17.32
C PRO A 220 18.02 -9.56 18.77
N GLN A 221 16.72 -9.70 19.09
CA GLN A 221 16.21 -9.87 20.45
C GLN A 221 15.27 -11.08 20.57
N GLN A 222 15.70 -12.26 20.08
CA GLN A 222 14.85 -13.47 19.98
C GLN A 222 14.11 -13.84 21.27
N GLU A 223 14.73 -13.65 22.44
CA GLU A 223 14.07 -13.92 23.73
C GLU A 223 12.89 -12.99 24.02
N ILE A 224 12.96 -11.72 23.59
CA ILE A 224 11.82 -10.78 23.70
C ILE A 224 10.70 -11.24 22.80
N TYR A 225 11.00 -11.58 21.54
CA TYR A 225 10.03 -12.12 20.59
C TYR A 225 9.34 -13.38 21.12
N LYS A 226 10.10 -14.31 21.69
CA LYS A 226 9.57 -15.53 22.29
C LYS A 226 8.67 -15.23 23.50
N LYS A 227 9.10 -14.33 24.39
CA LYS A 227 8.32 -13.91 25.57
C LYS A 227 7.00 -13.29 25.15
N PHE A 228 7.03 -12.29 24.27
CA PHE A 228 5.82 -11.58 23.84
C PHE A 228 4.93 -12.47 22.97
N GLY A 229 5.49 -13.35 22.13
CA GLY A 229 4.70 -14.36 21.41
C GLY A 229 3.87 -15.26 22.35
N LEU A 230 4.46 -15.72 23.45
CA LEU A 230 3.73 -16.50 24.47
C LEU A 230 2.68 -15.67 25.22
N GLN A 231 2.96 -14.40 25.51
CA GLN A 231 2.00 -13.49 26.14
C GLN A 231 0.83 -13.17 25.21
N LEU A 232 1.07 -12.99 23.90
CA LEU A 232 0.04 -12.77 22.90
C LEU A 232 -0.93 -13.97 22.84
N LEU A 233 -0.42 -15.20 22.84
CA LEU A 233 -1.27 -16.40 22.87
C LEU A 233 -2.16 -16.46 24.13
N LYS A 234 -1.67 -15.99 25.28
CA LYS A 234 -2.47 -15.88 26.51
C LYS A 234 -3.51 -14.77 26.40
N LEU A 235 -3.14 -13.63 25.81
CA LEU A 235 -4.04 -12.52 25.56
C LEU A 235 -5.18 -12.95 24.62
N ASP A 236 -4.87 -13.65 23.53
CA ASP A 236 -5.88 -14.15 22.59
C ASP A 236 -6.94 -15.02 23.31
N LYS A 237 -6.51 -15.94 24.17
CA LYS A 237 -7.43 -16.79 24.95
C LYS A 237 -8.37 -15.95 25.84
N LYS A 238 -7.86 -14.86 26.42
CA LYS A 238 -8.67 -13.94 27.22
C LYS A 238 -9.64 -13.13 26.35
N GLN A 239 -9.14 -12.59 25.24
CA GLN A 239 -9.92 -11.71 24.35
C GLN A 239 -11.00 -12.45 23.56
N LYS A 240 -10.88 -13.78 23.37
CA LYS A 240 -11.98 -14.60 22.81
C LYS A 240 -13.28 -14.52 23.61
N MET A 241 -13.19 -14.23 24.92
CA MET A 241 -14.34 -14.12 25.80
C MET A 241 -14.86 -12.67 25.94
N GLU A 242 -14.14 -11.70 25.36
CA GLU A 242 -14.53 -10.29 25.37
C GLU A 242 -15.37 -9.97 24.13
N SER A 243 -16.65 -9.67 24.33
CA SER A 243 -17.58 -9.40 23.23
C SER A 243 -17.37 -8.01 22.62
N ASN A 244 -16.89 -7.04 23.40
CA ASN A 244 -16.72 -5.67 22.96
C ASN A 244 -15.44 -5.51 22.11
N LEU A 245 -15.58 -5.06 20.86
CA LEU A 245 -14.46 -4.85 19.94
C LEU A 245 -13.48 -3.78 20.44
N GLU A 246 -14.00 -2.66 20.96
CA GLU A 246 -13.17 -1.56 21.46
C GLU A 246 -12.30 -1.98 22.64
N ASN A 247 -12.87 -2.77 23.57
CA ASN A 247 -12.12 -3.34 24.69
C ASN A 247 -11.00 -4.27 24.21
N ARG A 248 -11.28 -5.12 23.22
CA ARG A 248 -10.25 -5.96 22.58
C ARG A 248 -9.15 -5.10 21.96
N MET A 249 -9.53 -4.09 21.18
CA MET A 249 -8.61 -3.17 20.52
C MET A 249 -7.71 -2.45 21.53
N MET A 250 -8.27 -1.91 22.61
CA MET A 250 -7.49 -1.27 23.68
C MET A 250 -6.51 -2.25 24.34
N ALA A 251 -6.94 -3.49 24.61
CA ALA A 251 -6.09 -4.50 25.21
C ALA A 251 -4.91 -4.90 24.31
N TYR A 252 -5.15 -5.09 23.01
CA TYR A 252 -4.07 -5.37 22.05
C TYR A 252 -3.16 -4.16 21.82
N SER A 253 -3.72 -2.94 21.77
CA SER A 253 -2.92 -1.72 21.62
C SER A 253 -1.95 -1.54 22.79
N ALA A 254 -2.44 -1.72 24.02
CA ALA A 254 -1.60 -1.69 25.22
C ALA A 254 -0.50 -2.77 25.18
N PHE A 255 -0.86 -3.99 24.77
CA PHE A 255 0.09 -5.10 24.64
C PHE A 255 1.19 -4.82 23.60
N TYR A 256 0.83 -4.36 22.40
CA TYR A 256 1.80 -4.09 21.34
C TYR A 256 2.69 -2.88 21.68
N ARG A 257 2.15 -1.87 22.39
CA ARG A 257 2.96 -0.77 22.93
C ARG A 257 3.97 -1.26 23.97
N GLU A 258 3.60 -2.19 24.86
CA GLU A 258 4.55 -2.80 25.80
C GLU A 258 5.66 -3.56 25.06
N TRP A 259 5.30 -4.33 24.03
CA TRP A 259 6.27 -5.04 23.21
C TRP A 259 7.23 -4.08 22.50
N TYR A 260 6.70 -3.04 21.85
CA TYR A 260 7.50 -1.98 21.23
C TYR A 260 8.50 -1.35 22.20
N ASN A 261 8.04 -0.99 23.41
CA ASN A 261 8.90 -0.42 24.44
C ASN A 261 10.00 -1.39 24.89
N ALA A 262 9.67 -2.67 25.07
CA ALA A 262 10.64 -3.69 25.42
C ALA A 262 11.73 -3.87 24.34
N LEU A 263 11.35 -3.80 23.05
CA LEU A 263 12.31 -3.87 21.95
C LEU A 263 13.24 -2.65 21.91
N ASN A 264 12.76 -1.47 22.32
CA ASN A 264 13.56 -0.24 22.37
C ASN A 264 14.50 -0.15 23.58
N GLN A 265 14.14 -0.74 24.72
CA GLN A 265 14.97 -0.72 25.92
C GLN A 265 16.22 -1.62 25.81
N ASN A 266 16.23 -2.59 24.90
CA ASN A 266 17.29 -3.59 24.77
C ASN A 266 18.22 -3.33 23.55
N ILE A 267 18.42 -2.06 23.17
CA ILE A 267 19.32 -1.65 22.05
C ILE A 267 20.77 -1.38 22.54
N ASN A 268 21.11 -1.74 23.78
CA ASN A 268 22.49 -1.62 24.30
C ASN A 268 23.34 -2.85 23.99
#